data_AF-A0A7S4G0J6-F1
#
_entry.id   AF-A0A7S4G0J6-F1
#
_cell.length_a   1.000
_cell.length_b   1.000
_cell.length_c   1.000
_cell.angle_alpha   90.00
_cell.angle_beta   90.00
_cell.angle_gamma   90.00
#
_symmetry.space_group_name_H-M   'P 1'
#
loop_
_entity.id
_entity.type
_entity.pdbx_description
1 polymer ?
#
loop_
_entity_poly.entity_id
_entity_poly.type
_entity_poly.pdbx_seq_one_letter_code
_entity_poly.pdbx_strand_id
1 'polypeptide(L)'
;PPGNEAQSLQLAEQADVLMQEFLGCVTAVVSKFVGEINLPLDKRTFKAQNLGGVAGGTKFIHNGIFYKFVNKATARLFGDAVNASKGYSQELRANSAILKSGIPDIYVPLSAAVTYK
;
A
#
# COMPACT_ATOMS: atom_id res chain seq x y z
N PRO A 1 -27.25 -10.05 21.27
CA PRO A 1 -26.99 -11.30 22.03
C PRO A 1 -25.47 -11.54 22.20
N PRO A 2 -25.03 -12.09 23.35
CA PRO A 2 -23.62 -12.26 23.71
C PRO A 2 -22.78 -13.12 22.73
N GLY A 3 -23.42 -13.91 21.87
CA GLY A 3 -22.73 -14.67 20.81
C GLY A 3 -22.15 -13.80 19.67
N ASN A 4 -22.62 -12.56 19.50
CA ASN A 4 -22.15 -11.68 18.42
C ASN A 4 -20.82 -10.98 18.75
N GLU A 5 -20.53 -10.80 20.04
CA GLU A 5 -19.35 -10.06 20.51
C GLU A 5 -18.09 -10.92 20.45
N ALA A 6 -18.17 -12.18 20.88
CA ALA A 6 -17.06 -13.14 20.77
C ALA A 6 -16.67 -13.40 19.30
N GLN A 7 -17.65 -13.53 18.40
CA GLN A 7 -17.40 -13.70 16.97
C GLN A 7 -16.77 -12.44 16.34
N SER A 8 -17.22 -11.26 16.75
CA SER A 8 -16.64 -9.98 16.30
C SER A 8 -15.18 -9.82 16.75
N LEU A 9 -14.86 -10.21 17.98
CA LEU A 9 -13.49 -10.21 18.50
C LEU A 9 -12.59 -11.17 17.72
N GLN A 10 -13.08 -12.37 17.42
CA GLN A 10 -12.33 -13.37 16.65
C GLN A 10 -12.07 -12.90 15.21
N LEU A 11 -13.04 -12.25 14.56
CA LEU A 11 -12.85 -11.65 13.23
C LEU A 11 -11.83 -10.50 13.26
N ALA A 12 -11.86 -9.67 14.30
CA ALA A 12 -10.89 -8.60 14.46
C ALA A 12 -9.47 -9.14 14.64
N GLU A 13 -9.30 -10.21 15.42
CA GLU A 13 -8.01 -10.88 15.59
C GLU A 13 -7.49 -11.50 14.28
N GLN A 14 -8.36 -12.19 13.52
CA GLN A 14 -8.00 -12.73 12.20
C GLN A 14 -7.60 -11.62 11.22
N ALA A 15 -8.30 -10.49 11.24
CA ALA A 15 -7.96 -9.34 10.40
C ALA A 15 -6.60 -8.74 10.77
N ASP A 16 -6.27 -8.68 12.08
CA ASP A 16 -4.98 -8.18 12.54
C ASP A 16 -3.84 -9.12 12.12
N VAL A 17 -3.99 -10.44 12.30
CA VAL A 17 -3.01 -11.44 11.85
C VAL A 17 -2.76 -11.31 10.34
N LEU A 18 -3.83 -11.24 9.53
CA LEU A 18 -3.72 -11.07 8.09
C LEU A 18 -3.01 -9.76 7.71
N MET A 19 -3.28 -8.67 8.43
CA MET A 19 -2.60 -7.38 8.21
C MET A 19 -1.11 -7.45 8.53
N GLN A 20 -0.72 -8.15 9.60
CA GLN A 20 0.69 -8.33 9.97
C GLN A 20 1.43 -9.18 8.93
N GLU A 21 0.84 -10.28 8.48
CA GLU A 21 1.39 -11.13 7.42
C GLU A 21 1.56 -10.35 6.11
N PHE A 22 0.53 -9.60 5.73
CA PHE A 22 0.58 -8.72 4.56
C PHE A 22 1.69 -7.68 4.69
N LEU A 23 1.79 -7.00 5.84
CA LEU A 23 2.81 -5.98 6.09
C LEU A 23 4.23 -6.58 5.99
N GLY A 24 4.45 -7.77 6.55
CA GLY A 24 5.71 -8.48 6.45
C GLY A 24 6.09 -8.79 5.00
N CYS A 25 5.13 -9.32 4.22
CA CYS A 25 5.32 -9.63 2.81
C CYS A 25 5.68 -8.38 1.99
N VAL A 26 4.89 -7.30 2.11
CA VAL A 26 5.13 -6.08 1.33
C VAL A 26 6.42 -5.36 1.74
N THR A 27 6.81 -5.41 3.01
CA THR A 27 8.03 -4.75 3.51
C THR A 27 9.29 -5.38 2.92
N ALA A 28 9.32 -6.71 2.76
CA ALA A 28 10.43 -7.39 2.10
C ALA A 28 10.59 -6.96 0.63
N VAL A 29 9.47 -6.86 -0.09
CA VAL A 29 9.45 -6.39 -1.49
C VAL A 29 9.88 -4.94 -1.60
N VAL A 30 9.37 -4.06 -0.74
CA VAL A 30 9.74 -2.63 -0.71
C VAL A 30 11.23 -2.46 -0.41
N SER A 31 11.76 -3.18 0.58
CA SER A 31 13.20 -3.13 0.92
C SER A 31 14.08 -3.47 -0.27
N LYS A 32 13.73 -4.55 -0.99
CA LYS A 32 14.46 -4.94 -2.20
C LYS A 32 14.31 -3.91 -3.32
N PHE A 33 13.10 -3.39 -3.56
CA PHE A 33 12.86 -2.36 -4.57
C PHE A 33 13.69 -1.09 -4.32
N VAL A 34 13.73 -0.62 -3.08
CA VAL A 34 14.52 0.55 -2.68
C VAL A 34 16.01 0.30 -2.90
N GLY A 35 16.53 -0.88 -2.56
CA GLY A 35 17.92 -1.26 -2.83
C GLY A 35 18.28 -1.26 -4.32
N GLU A 36 17.31 -1.51 -5.19
CA GLU A 36 17.49 -1.56 -6.65
C GLU A 36 17.23 -0.21 -7.35
N ILE A 37 16.83 0.84 -6.63
CA ILE A 37 16.36 2.11 -7.25
C ILE A 37 17.42 2.82 -8.08
N ASN A 38 18.69 2.60 -7.79
CA ASN A 38 19.83 3.19 -8.51
C ASN A 38 20.39 2.25 -9.59
N LEU A 39 19.88 1.03 -9.71
CA LEU A 39 20.32 0.11 -10.75
C LEU A 39 19.73 0.51 -12.11
N PRO A 40 20.44 0.22 -13.21
CA PRO A 40 19.87 0.23 -14.56
C PRO A 40 18.57 -0.58 -14.64
N LEU A 41 17.58 -0.11 -15.41
CA LEU A 41 16.23 -0.69 -15.45
C LEU A 41 16.23 -2.18 -15.85
N ASP A 42 17.15 -2.57 -16.72
CA ASP A 42 17.38 -3.95 -17.17
C ASP A 42 17.90 -4.89 -16.06
N LYS A 43 18.51 -4.31 -15.02
CA LYS A 43 19.07 -5.05 -13.87
C LYS A 43 18.14 -5.08 -12.65
N ARG A 44 16.97 -4.46 -12.71
CA ARG A 44 16.00 -4.47 -11.60
C ARG A 44 15.17 -5.74 -11.64
N THR A 45 14.93 -6.32 -10.46
CA THR A 45 13.96 -7.40 -10.28
C THR A 45 12.54 -6.88 -10.55
N PHE A 46 12.23 -5.69 -10.04
CA PHE A 46 10.90 -5.09 -10.18
C PHE A 46 10.88 -4.05 -11.29
N LYS A 47 10.24 -4.41 -12.40
CA LYS A 47 10.11 -3.53 -13.56
C LYS A 47 8.88 -2.65 -13.42
N ALA A 48 9.05 -1.36 -13.65
CA ALA A 48 7.94 -0.42 -13.72
C ALA A 48 6.98 -0.84 -14.84
N GLN A 49 5.68 -0.76 -14.56
CA GLN A 49 4.63 -1.06 -15.51
C GLN A 49 3.80 0.19 -15.79
N ASN A 50 3.38 0.37 -17.04
CA ASN A 50 2.44 1.43 -17.38
C ASN A 50 1.02 1.03 -16.95
N LEU A 51 0.70 1.34 -15.70
CA LEU A 51 -0.60 1.07 -15.09
C LEU A 51 -1.50 2.33 -15.06
N GLY A 52 -1.19 3.33 -15.89
CA GLY A 52 -1.89 4.61 -15.93
C GLY A 52 -1.53 5.56 -14.79
N GLY A 53 -1.96 6.83 -14.94
CA GLY A 53 -1.78 7.92 -13.98
C GLY A 53 -0.32 8.37 -13.79
N VAL A 54 -0.05 9.67 -13.94
CA VAL A 54 1.32 10.23 -13.81
C VAL A 54 1.67 10.57 -12.36
N ALA A 55 0.70 11.10 -11.60
CA ALA A 55 0.89 11.62 -10.25
C ALA A 55 1.23 10.55 -9.19
N GLY A 56 1.20 9.26 -9.56
CA GLY A 56 1.37 8.18 -8.59
C GLY A 56 2.79 7.74 -8.30
N GLY A 57 3.78 8.23 -9.04
CA GLY A 57 5.12 7.63 -8.99
C GLY A 57 5.23 6.33 -9.78
N THR A 58 6.34 5.63 -9.58
CA THR A 58 6.63 4.33 -10.19
C THR A 58 5.61 3.30 -9.70
N LYS A 59 5.01 2.56 -10.63
CA LYS A 59 4.05 1.50 -10.31
C LYS A 59 4.55 0.17 -10.82
N PHE A 60 4.28 -0.89 -10.08
CA PHE A 60 4.54 -2.27 -10.51
C PHE A 60 3.62 -3.22 -9.77
N ILE A 61 3.44 -4.42 -10.34
CA ILE A 61 2.71 -5.52 -9.71
C ILE A 61 3.70 -6.64 -9.41
N HIS A 62 3.64 -7.17 -8.19
CA HIS A 62 4.42 -8.33 -7.78
C HIS A 62 3.57 -9.22 -6.88
N ASN A 63 3.53 -10.53 -7.15
CA ASN A 63 2.70 -11.51 -6.45
C ASN A 63 1.22 -11.08 -6.29
N GLY A 64 0.66 -10.46 -7.33
CA GLY A 64 -0.73 -9.96 -7.30
C GLY A 64 -0.95 -8.69 -6.48
N ILE A 65 0.09 -8.13 -5.86
CA ILE A 65 0.03 -6.90 -5.07
C ILE A 65 0.45 -5.72 -5.94
N PHE A 66 -0.35 -4.65 -5.89
CA PHE A 66 -0.05 -3.39 -6.55
C PHE A 66 0.82 -2.50 -5.66
N TYR A 67 1.97 -2.09 -6.18
CA TYR A 67 2.90 -1.20 -5.49
C TYR A 67 2.95 0.16 -6.17
N LYS A 68 2.94 1.20 -5.35
CA LYS A 68 3.03 2.60 -5.76
C LYS A 68 4.16 3.28 -5.01
N PHE A 69 5.17 3.72 -5.74
CA PHE A 69 6.39 4.29 -5.17
C PHE A 69 6.60 5.72 -5.67
N VAL A 70 6.58 6.69 -4.75
CA VAL A 70 6.88 8.08 -5.08
C VAL A 70 8.39 8.32 -4.97
N ASN A 71 9.05 8.43 -6.13
CA ASN A 71 10.47 8.78 -6.20
C ASN A 71 10.66 10.31 -6.13
N LYS A 72 11.92 10.76 -5.99
CA LYS A 72 12.28 12.20 -5.95
C LYS A 72 11.73 13.02 -7.12
N ALA A 73 11.72 12.47 -8.34
CA ALA A 73 11.20 13.17 -9.51
C ALA A 73 9.69 13.37 -9.43
N THR A 74 8.94 12.35 -8.99
CA THR A 74 7.49 12.44 -8.79
C THR A 74 7.09 13.21 -7.54
N ALA A 75 7.92 13.23 -6.49
CA ALA A 75 7.70 14.05 -5.31
C ALA A 75 7.65 15.55 -5.65
N ARG A 76 8.40 15.99 -6.69
CA ARG A 76 8.34 17.38 -7.18
C ARG A 76 6.97 17.78 -7.71
N LEU A 77 6.16 16.84 -8.20
CA LEU A 77 4.77 17.11 -8.60
C LEU A 77 3.89 17.51 -7.41
N PHE A 78 4.32 17.16 -6.20
CA PHE A 78 3.68 17.50 -4.93
C PHE A 78 4.44 18.61 -4.17
N GLY A 79 5.42 19.24 -4.79
CA GLY A 79 6.35 20.19 -4.16
C GLY A 79 7.50 19.51 -3.42
N ASP A 80 7.20 18.53 -2.55
CA ASP A 80 8.20 17.78 -1.79
C ASP A 80 7.72 16.35 -1.41
N ALA A 81 8.62 15.58 -0.78
CA ALA A 81 8.34 14.22 -0.32
C ALA A 81 7.31 14.16 0.82
N VAL A 82 7.19 15.22 1.63
CA VAL A 82 6.24 15.29 2.75
C VAL A 82 4.82 15.48 2.23
N ASN A 83 4.63 16.28 1.19
CA ASN A 83 3.34 16.46 0.53
C ASN A 83 2.95 15.24 -0.31
N ALA A 84 3.93 14.57 -0.93
CA ALA A 84 3.71 13.28 -1.57
C ALA A 84 3.19 12.22 -0.59
N SER A 85 3.76 12.13 0.63
CA SER A 85 3.31 11.17 1.64
C SER A 85 1.90 11.46 2.16
N LYS A 86 1.47 12.73 2.16
CA LYS A 86 0.06 13.10 2.44
C LYS A 86 -0.89 12.52 1.40
N GLY A 87 -0.52 12.55 0.11
CA GLY A 87 -1.34 12.02 -0.98
C GLY A 87 -1.62 10.51 -0.81
N TYR A 88 -0.58 9.73 -0.56
CA TYR A 88 -0.70 8.31 -0.24
C TYR A 88 -1.51 8.07 1.06
N SER A 89 -1.31 8.90 2.08
CA SER A 89 -2.08 8.80 3.34
C SER A 89 -3.59 9.01 3.12
N GLN A 90 -3.99 9.79 2.11
CA GLN A 90 -5.41 9.96 1.77
C GLN A 90 -6.02 8.70 1.15
N GLU A 91 -5.27 7.92 0.38
CA GLU A 91 -5.75 6.65 -0.17
C GLU A 91 -6.07 5.65 0.96
N LEU A 92 -5.20 5.54 1.96
CA LEU A 92 -5.47 4.73 3.16
C LEU A 92 -6.67 5.23 3.96
N ARG A 93 -6.79 6.55 4.14
CA ARG A 93 -7.93 7.14 4.88
C ARG A 93 -9.23 6.91 4.14
N ALA A 94 -9.24 6.99 2.81
CA ALA A 94 -10.41 6.70 1.99
C ALA A 94 -10.84 5.23 2.18
N ASN A 95 -9.91 4.28 2.09
CA ASN A 95 -10.21 2.86 2.33
C ASN A 95 -10.75 2.63 3.75
N SER A 96 -10.15 3.26 4.76
CA SER A 96 -10.63 3.17 6.14
C SER A 96 -12.04 3.77 6.31
N ALA A 97 -12.32 4.90 5.64
CA ALA A 97 -13.62 5.55 5.69
C ALA A 97 -14.71 4.69 5.02
N ILE A 98 -14.41 4.09 3.86
CA ILE A 98 -15.32 3.16 3.18
C ILE A 98 -15.60 1.96 4.08
N LEU A 99 -14.58 1.33 4.65
CA LEU A 99 -14.77 0.19 5.56
C LEU A 99 -15.65 0.55 6.77
N LYS A 100 -15.40 1.71 7.39
CA LYS A 100 -16.16 2.19 8.56
C LYS A 100 -17.58 2.62 8.23
N SER A 101 -17.89 2.91 6.96
CA SER A 101 -19.24 3.29 6.55
C SER A 101 -20.24 2.13 6.63
N GLY A 102 -19.76 0.89 6.71
CA GLY A 102 -20.62 -0.29 6.85
C GLY A 102 -21.53 -0.54 5.65
N ILE A 103 -21.21 0.04 4.48
CA ILE A 103 -21.97 -0.20 3.26
C ILE A 103 -21.81 -1.68 2.88
N PRO A 104 -22.90 -2.45 2.78
CA PRO A 104 -22.83 -3.87 2.43
C PRO A 104 -22.25 -4.06 1.03
N ASP A 105 -21.57 -5.19 0.83
CA ASP A 105 -21.01 -5.62 -0.45
C ASP A 105 -19.97 -4.67 -1.10
N ILE A 106 -19.45 -3.71 -0.33
CA ILE A 106 -18.28 -2.91 -0.72
C ILE A 106 -17.04 -3.45 -0.03
N TYR A 107 -16.08 -3.89 -0.84
CA TYR A 107 -14.78 -4.36 -0.39
C TYR A 107 -13.71 -3.29 -0.62
N VAL A 108 -12.79 -3.18 0.33
CA VAL A 108 -11.60 -2.33 0.20
C VAL A 108 -10.35 -3.19 0.12
N PRO A 109 -9.32 -2.78 -0.64
CA PRO A 109 -8.09 -3.55 -0.73
C PRO A 109 -7.31 -3.47 0.59
N LEU A 110 -6.65 -4.58 0.95
CA LEU A 110 -5.65 -4.59 2.00
C LEU A 110 -4.50 -3.64 1.60
N SER A 111 -4.26 -2.62 2.43
CA SER A 111 -3.40 -1.50 2.05
C SER A 111 -2.46 -1.15 3.19
N ALA A 112 -1.18 -0.90 2.90
CA ALA A 112 -0.16 -0.64 3.91
C ALA A 112 0.83 0.44 3.49
N ALA A 113 1.26 1.24 4.48
CA ALA A 113 2.21 2.34 4.32
C ALA A 113 3.60 1.88 4.74
N VAL A 114 4.49 1.67 3.78
CA VAL A 114 5.87 1.34 4.10
C VAL A 114 6.73 2.58 3.92
N THR A 115 7.20 3.14 5.04
CA THR A 115 8.24 4.18 5.03
C THR A 115 9.58 3.49 5.10
N TYR A 116 10.47 3.82 4.17
CA TYR A 116 11.86 3.38 4.17
C TYR A 116 12.76 4.56 4.57
N LYS A 117 13.83 4.28 5.30
CA LYS A 117 14.86 5.26 5.68
C LYS A 117 16.04 5.18 4.73
#